data_AF-A0A139PCF3-F1
#
_entry.id   AF-A0A139PCF3-F1
#
_cell.length_a   1.000
_cell.length_b   1.000
_cell.length_c   1.000
_cell.angle_alpha   90.00
_cell.angle_beta   90.00
_cell.angle_gamma   90.00
#
_symmetry.space_group_name_H-M   'P 1'
#
loop_
_entity.id
_entity.type
_entity.pdbx_description
1 polymer ?
#
loop_
_entity_poly.entity_id
_entity_poly.type
_entity_poly.pdbx_seq_one_letter_code
_entity_poly.pdbx_strand_id
1 'polypeptide(L)'
;MKLKVDLSITVDGSTKHQTMDGSLLYDKQSKELDKGALILRETADGQQSYQEMIMSGGQDMPVYSRDSEKGTWSKELTEGTARYFVRPDYFRLLEGLYSMADDVSMKESGSDYVFTLKSKNTDIIGLFGDEFSLELSGVAQSEMDKTLEVHLNKETLYLSDFKMDLSYSGEKGSLKTKIANRFSDWNKLADDAITAPD
;
A
#
# COMPACT_ATOMS: atom_id res chain seq x y z
N MET A 1 9.63 -5.33 -9.00
CA MET A 1 8.44 -5.82 -8.27
C MET A 1 7.19 -5.25 -8.93
N LYS A 2 6.10 -6.01 -8.98
CA LYS A 2 4.74 -5.49 -9.21
C LYS A 2 4.00 -5.31 -7.89
N LEU A 3 3.28 -4.21 -7.77
CA LEU A 3 2.44 -3.81 -6.64
C LEU A 3 0.99 -3.74 -7.10
N LYS A 4 0.06 -4.27 -6.31
CA LYS A 4 -1.37 -4.04 -6.45
C LYS A 4 -1.98 -3.68 -5.11
N VAL A 5 -2.85 -2.68 -5.09
CA VAL A 5 -3.60 -2.25 -3.90
C VAL A 5 -5.07 -2.14 -4.26
N ASP A 6 -5.93 -2.60 -3.36
CA ASP A 6 -7.37 -2.38 -3.35
C ASP A 6 -7.74 -1.88 -1.94
N LEU A 7 -8.25 -0.67 -1.86
CA LEU A 7 -8.69 0.00 -0.65
C LEU A 7 -10.17 0.37 -0.78
N SER A 8 -11.00 -0.12 0.12
CA SER A 8 -12.40 0.26 0.24
C SER A 8 -12.67 0.86 1.61
N ILE A 9 -13.26 2.05 1.66
CA ILE A 9 -13.68 2.74 2.89
C ILE A 9 -15.16 3.06 2.76
N THR A 10 -15.93 2.79 3.81
CA THR A 10 -17.33 3.16 3.95
C THR A 10 -17.54 3.82 5.30
N VAL A 11 -18.04 5.06 5.31
CA VAL A 11 -18.35 5.82 6.53
C VAL A 11 -19.79 6.30 6.42
N ASP A 12 -20.67 5.84 7.32
CA ASP A 12 -22.09 6.24 7.36
C ASP A 12 -22.82 6.21 6.00
N GLY A 13 -22.46 5.22 5.18
CA GLY A 13 -23.02 5.01 3.84
C GLY A 13 -22.29 5.73 2.70
N SER A 14 -21.44 6.73 2.97
CA SER A 14 -20.51 7.29 1.98
C SER A 14 -19.41 6.29 1.67
N THR A 15 -19.09 6.12 0.39
CA THR A 15 -18.17 5.07 -0.06
C THR A 15 -17.04 5.64 -0.89
N LYS A 16 -15.82 5.19 -0.59
CA LYS A 16 -14.62 5.43 -1.38
C LYS A 16 -13.97 4.08 -1.70
N HIS A 17 -13.68 3.87 -2.98
CA HIS A 17 -12.92 2.74 -3.48
C HIS A 17 -11.70 3.26 -4.23
N GLN A 18 -10.53 2.68 -3.98
CA GLN A 18 -9.28 3.07 -4.62
C GLN A 18 -8.50 1.81 -5.00
N THR A 19 -7.96 1.80 -6.21
CA THR A 19 -7.03 0.79 -6.67
C THR A 19 -5.73 1.42 -7.14
N MET A 20 -4.62 0.74 -6.88
CA MET A 20 -3.31 1.12 -7.40
C MET A 20 -2.64 -0.09 -8.04
N ASP A 21 -2.19 0.05 -9.28
CA ASP A 21 -1.31 -0.90 -9.94
C ASP A 21 0.07 -0.25 -10.12
N GLY A 22 1.13 -0.98 -9.79
CA GLY A 22 2.47 -0.43 -9.73
C GLY A 22 3.55 -1.37 -10.23
N SER A 23 4.62 -0.76 -10.76
CA SER A 23 5.91 -1.40 -11.01
C SER A 23 6.96 -0.62 -10.24
N LEU A 24 7.72 -1.30 -9.37
CA LEU A 24 8.68 -0.67 -8.47
C LEU A 24 10.04 -1.34 -8.61
N LEU A 25 11.07 -0.52 -8.72
CA LEU A 25 12.48 -0.88 -8.74
C LEU A 25 13.16 -0.20 -7.55
N TYR A 26 13.59 -1.01 -6.59
CA TYR A 26 14.33 -0.56 -5.43
C TYR A 26 15.83 -0.74 -5.68
N ASP A 27 16.64 0.21 -5.21
CA ASP A 27 18.08 0.03 -5.18
C ASP A 27 18.45 -1.12 -4.24
N LYS A 28 19.34 -2.00 -4.71
CA LYS A 28 19.69 -3.24 -4.02
C LYS A 28 20.47 -2.99 -2.72
N GLN A 29 21.16 -1.85 -2.60
CA GLN A 29 22.01 -1.55 -1.46
C GLN A 29 21.27 -0.71 -0.41
N SER A 30 20.66 0.40 -0.84
CA SER A 30 19.98 1.34 0.06
C SER A 30 18.58 0.89 0.45
N LYS A 31 17.96 -0.02 -0.33
CA LYS A 31 16.54 -0.39 -0.23
C LYS A 31 15.60 0.79 -0.45
N GLU A 32 16.09 1.87 -1.06
CA GLU A 32 15.28 3.03 -1.43
C GLU A 32 14.67 2.83 -2.82
N LEU A 33 13.53 3.45 -3.07
CA LEU A 33 12.88 3.39 -4.37
C LEU A 33 13.70 4.18 -5.39
N ASP A 34 14.23 3.49 -6.41
CA ASP A 34 15.04 4.09 -7.48
C ASP A 34 14.15 4.51 -8.66
N LYS A 35 13.20 3.65 -9.05
CA LYS A 35 12.21 3.95 -10.09
C LYS A 35 10.85 3.35 -9.77
N GLY A 36 9.80 3.97 -10.28
CA GLY A 36 8.46 3.43 -10.18
C GLY A 36 7.51 3.96 -11.24
N ALA A 37 6.53 3.15 -11.58
CA ALA A 37 5.40 3.54 -12.42
C ALA A 37 4.13 3.09 -11.73
N LEU A 38 3.19 4.01 -11.50
CA LEU A 38 1.98 3.80 -10.72
C LEU A 38 0.77 4.29 -11.50
N ILE A 39 -0.32 3.54 -11.43
CA ILE A 39 -1.64 3.97 -11.90
C ILE A 39 -2.60 3.86 -10.72
N LEU A 40 -3.13 4.99 -10.30
CA LEU A 40 -4.14 5.14 -9.27
C LEU A 40 -5.51 5.37 -9.93
N ARG A 41 -6.51 4.64 -9.47
CA ARG A 41 -7.92 4.88 -9.82
C ARG A 41 -8.72 4.97 -8.54
N GLU A 42 -9.60 5.95 -8.46
CA GLU A 42 -10.46 6.13 -7.31
C GLU A 42 -11.90 6.37 -7.75
N THR A 43 -12.84 5.85 -6.97
CA THR A 43 -14.26 6.16 -7.06
C THR A 43 -14.75 6.56 -5.68
N ALA A 44 -15.17 7.80 -5.52
CA ALA A 44 -15.72 8.34 -4.28
C ALA A 44 -17.12 8.89 -4.56
N ASP A 45 -18.14 8.34 -3.89
CA ASP A 45 -19.54 8.77 -4.03
C ASP A 45 -20.01 8.94 -5.49
N GLY A 46 -19.58 8.02 -6.35
CA GLY A 46 -19.91 7.99 -7.79
C GLY A 46 -19.01 8.84 -8.68
N GLN A 47 -18.10 9.65 -8.13
CA GLN A 47 -17.11 10.40 -8.90
C GLN A 47 -15.85 9.57 -9.09
N GLN A 48 -15.35 9.52 -10.33
CA GLN A 48 -14.13 8.79 -10.67
C GLN A 48 -12.95 9.75 -10.84
N SER A 49 -11.79 9.35 -10.34
CA SER A 49 -10.52 10.02 -10.63
C SER A 49 -9.46 9.01 -11.06
N TYR A 50 -8.47 9.53 -11.77
CA TYR A 50 -7.35 8.78 -12.33
C TYR A 50 -6.09 9.60 -12.11
N GLN A 51 -5.01 8.92 -11.76
CA GLN A 51 -3.68 9.50 -11.77
C GLN A 51 -2.68 8.45 -12.23
N GLU A 52 -1.79 8.82 -13.13
CA GLU A 52 -0.62 8.02 -13.46
C GLU A 52 0.64 8.79 -13.11
N MET A 53 1.63 8.07 -12.57
CA MET A 53 2.90 8.62 -12.15
C MET A 53 4.06 7.78 -12.66
N ILE A 54 5.10 8.42 -13.15
CA ILE A 54 6.38 7.80 -13.50
C ILE A 54 7.50 8.51 -12.75
N MET A 55 8.19 7.76 -11.91
CA MET A 55 9.44 8.10 -11.24
C MET A 55 10.55 7.42 -12.04
N SER A 56 11.17 8.14 -12.98
CA SER A 56 12.10 7.53 -13.95
C SER A 56 13.52 7.32 -13.43
N GLY A 57 13.83 7.82 -12.23
CA GLY A 57 15.20 7.86 -11.71
C GLY A 57 16.05 8.94 -12.39
N GLY A 58 17.30 9.03 -11.95
CA GLY A 58 18.29 9.99 -12.47
C GLY A 58 18.43 11.26 -11.63
N GLN A 59 19.22 12.20 -12.13
CA GLN A 59 19.51 13.47 -11.46
C GLN A 59 18.21 14.29 -11.26
N ASP A 60 18.10 14.96 -10.13
CA ASP A 60 16.95 15.80 -9.73
C ASP A 60 15.62 15.04 -9.61
N MET A 61 15.68 13.70 -9.63
CA MET A 61 14.59 12.77 -9.34
C MET A 61 13.24 13.22 -9.95
N PRO A 62 13.11 13.27 -11.28
CA PRO A 62 11.91 13.77 -11.92
C PRO A 62 10.70 12.87 -11.63
N VAL A 63 9.54 13.49 -11.41
CA VAL A 63 8.25 12.81 -11.34
C VAL A 63 7.40 13.33 -12.48
N TYR A 64 6.93 12.41 -13.33
CA TYR A 64 5.98 12.72 -14.38
C TYR A 64 4.60 12.28 -13.94
N SER A 65 3.58 13.13 -14.10
CA SER A 65 2.21 12.75 -13.76
C SER A 65 1.19 13.20 -14.80
N ARG A 66 0.04 12.52 -14.84
CA ARG A 66 -1.11 12.91 -15.64
C ARG A 66 -2.40 12.42 -15.00
N ASP A 67 -3.47 13.20 -15.14
CA ASP A 67 -4.77 12.91 -14.54
C ASP A 67 -5.76 12.24 -15.52
N SER A 68 -5.28 11.84 -16.70
CA SER A 68 -6.04 10.99 -17.62
C SER A 68 -5.12 10.16 -18.54
N GLU A 69 -5.58 9.00 -18.99
CA GLU A 69 -4.81 8.06 -19.83
C GLU A 69 -4.34 8.67 -21.17
N LYS A 70 -4.96 9.75 -21.63
CA LYS A 70 -4.60 10.50 -22.85
C LYS A 70 -4.19 11.93 -22.56
N GLY A 71 -3.99 12.27 -21.29
CA GLY A 71 -3.57 13.59 -20.85
C GLY A 71 -2.09 13.85 -21.16
N THR A 72 -1.74 15.13 -21.16
CA THR A 72 -0.34 15.57 -21.24
C THR A 72 0.37 15.30 -19.93
N TRP A 73 1.61 14.85 -20.01
CA TRP A 73 2.48 14.70 -18.85
C TRP A 73 2.88 16.06 -18.29
N SER A 74 2.69 16.24 -16.99
CA SER A 74 3.40 17.23 -16.21
C SER A 74 4.77 16.66 -15.80
N LYS A 75 5.71 17.54 -15.45
CA LYS A 75 7.00 17.16 -14.89
C LYS A 75 7.29 18.01 -13.68
N GLU A 76 7.56 17.35 -12.56
CA GLU A 76 8.05 17.97 -11.33
C GLU A 76 9.47 17.48 -11.07
N LEU A 77 10.34 18.38 -10.63
CA LEU A 77 11.69 18.04 -10.19
C LEU A 77 11.73 18.08 -8.68
N THR A 78 12.44 17.13 -8.09
CA THR A 78 12.60 17.07 -6.65
C THR A 78 14.02 17.54 -6.31
N GLU A 79 14.14 18.78 -5.81
CA GLU A 79 15.44 19.35 -5.48
C GLU A 79 16.04 18.75 -4.20
N GLY A 80 17.38 18.59 -4.17
CA GLY A 80 18.14 18.31 -2.94
C GLY A 80 18.16 16.83 -2.53
N THR A 81 17.87 16.55 -1.25
CA THR A 81 17.95 15.21 -0.63
C THR A 81 16.63 14.44 -0.69
N ALA A 82 15.72 14.85 -1.58
CA ALA A 82 14.43 14.19 -1.73
C ALA A 82 14.62 12.74 -2.20
N ARG A 83 13.63 11.90 -1.92
CA ARG A 83 13.61 10.48 -2.31
C ARG A 83 12.24 10.16 -2.86
N TYR A 84 12.18 9.23 -3.80
CA TYR A 84 10.91 8.66 -4.21
C TYR A 84 10.30 7.86 -3.06
N PHE A 85 9.00 8.00 -2.88
CA PHE A 85 8.23 7.22 -1.92
C PHE A 85 6.92 6.78 -2.56
N VAL A 86 6.46 5.59 -2.20
CA VAL A 86 5.17 5.04 -2.59
C VAL A 86 4.46 4.59 -1.32
N ARG A 87 3.14 4.74 -1.27
CA ARG A 87 2.30 4.26 -0.17
C ARG A 87 1.30 3.24 -0.70
N PRO A 88 1.23 2.04 -0.11
CA PRO A 88 2.07 1.55 0.98
C PRO A 88 3.51 1.21 0.51
N ASP A 89 4.49 1.42 1.37
CA ASP A 89 5.87 0.98 1.14
C ASP A 89 6.08 -0.46 1.62
N TYR A 90 6.73 -1.26 0.77
CA TYR A 90 6.97 -2.68 1.03
C TYR A 90 7.77 -2.92 2.32
N PHE A 91 8.85 -2.18 2.53
CA PHE A 91 9.73 -2.38 3.68
C PHE A 91 9.10 -1.87 4.97
N ARG A 92 8.33 -0.80 4.91
CA ARG A 92 7.56 -0.33 6.08
C ARG A 92 6.46 -1.30 6.51
N LEU A 93 5.76 -1.94 5.57
CA LEU A 93 4.82 -3.01 5.91
C LEU A 93 5.52 -4.19 6.58
N LEU A 94 6.72 -4.58 6.10
CA LEU A 94 7.53 -5.61 6.74
C LEU A 94 8.01 -5.21 8.14
N GLU A 95 8.48 -3.98 8.32
CA GLU A 95 8.88 -3.45 9.63
C GLU A 95 7.71 -3.46 10.62
N GLY A 96 6.54 -3.02 10.18
CA GLY A 96 5.30 -3.11 10.96
C GLY A 96 5.00 -4.55 11.37
N LEU A 97 5.05 -5.51 10.43
CA LEU A 97 4.84 -6.92 10.75
C LEU A 97 5.87 -7.46 11.75
N TYR A 98 7.16 -7.13 11.60
CA TYR A 98 8.21 -7.58 12.51
C TYR A 98 8.03 -7.06 13.93
N SER A 99 7.48 -5.85 14.08
CA SER A 99 7.16 -5.30 15.40
C SER A 99 6.02 -6.05 16.11
N MET A 100 5.22 -6.84 15.38
CA MET A 100 4.04 -7.55 15.89
C MET A 100 4.30 -8.99 16.34
N ALA A 101 5.56 -9.41 16.53
CA ALA A 101 5.90 -10.82 16.80
C ALA A 101 5.06 -11.45 17.94
N ASP A 102 4.76 -10.68 19.00
CA ASP A 102 3.95 -11.14 20.13
C ASP A 102 2.44 -11.05 19.87
N ASP A 103 2.01 -10.21 18.94
CA ASP A 103 0.61 -9.92 18.60
C ASP A 103 0.04 -10.79 17.48
N VAL A 104 0.89 -11.47 16.70
CA VAL A 104 0.46 -12.37 15.62
C VAL A 104 0.68 -13.84 15.95
N SER A 105 -0.21 -14.67 15.44
CA SER A 105 -0.06 -16.11 15.32
C SER A 105 0.39 -16.44 13.90
N MET A 106 1.22 -17.47 13.75
CA MET A 106 1.71 -17.93 12.46
C MET A 106 1.26 -19.37 12.23
N LYS A 107 0.76 -19.63 11.03
CA LYS A 107 0.49 -20.98 10.54
C LYS A 107 1.10 -21.18 9.17
N GLU A 108 1.42 -22.42 8.86
CA GLU A 108 1.81 -22.82 7.52
C GLU A 108 0.57 -23.14 6.67
N SER A 109 0.51 -22.61 5.44
CA SER A 109 -0.57 -22.91 4.50
C SER A 109 -0.03 -22.92 3.07
N GLY A 110 0.00 -24.09 2.44
CA GLY A 110 0.56 -24.24 1.09
C GLY A 110 2.01 -23.74 1.03
N SER A 111 2.27 -22.82 0.11
CA SER A 111 3.58 -22.18 -0.12
C SER A 111 3.91 -21.04 0.84
N ASP A 112 3.03 -20.71 1.79
CA ASP A 112 3.14 -19.47 2.56
C ASP A 112 3.10 -19.70 4.08
N TYR A 113 3.80 -18.83 4.80
CA TYR A 113 3.55 -18.54 6.20
C TYR A 113 2.45 -17.49 6.28
N VAL A 114 1.37 -17.80 7.01
CA VAL A 114 0.22 -16.93 7.17
C VAL A 114 0.18 -16.40 8.60
N PHE A 115 0.25 -15.09 8.75
CA PHE A 115 0.21 -14.38 10.02
C PHE A 115 -1.17 -13.76 10.24
N THR A 116 -1.75 -14.00 11.41
CA THR A 116 -3.06 -13.43 11.81
C THR A 116 -3.03 -12.93 13.25
N LEU A 117 -3.81 -11.89 13.56
CA LEU A 117 -3.88 -11.34 14.93
C LEU A 117 -4.25 -12.40 15.97
N LYS A 118 -3.55 -12.40 17.11
CA LYS A 118 -3.93 -13.16 18.31
C LYS A 118 -5.03 -12.47 19.11
N SER A 119 -5.08 -11.14 19.05
CA SER A 119 -5.95 -10.32 19.89
C SER A 119 -6.52 -9.14 19.12
N LYS A 120 -7.75 -8.75 19.48
CA LYS A 120 -8.37 -7.52 18.99
C LYS A 120 -7.78 -6.24 19.60
N ASN A 121 -6.91 -6.34 20.61
CA ASN A 121 -6.34 -5.16 21.26
C ASN A 121 -5.12 -4.59 20.52
N THR A 122 -4.59 -5.30 19.53
CA THR A 122 -3.43 -4.87 18.75
C THR A 122 -3.73 -3.58 17.97
N ASP A 123 -2.79 -2.65 18.01
CA ASP A 123 -2.88 -1.32 17.39
C ASP A 123 -2.45 -1.36 15.91
N ILE A 124 -3.32 -1.85 15.04
CA ILE A 124 -2.98 -1.99 13.61
C ILE A 124 -3.07 -0.68 12.82
N ILE A 125 -3.85 0.31 13.28
CA ILE A 125 -3.83 1.65 12.67
C ILE A 125 -2.54 2.39 13.05
N GLY A 126 -2.07 2.30 14.28
CA GLY A 126 -0.80 2.90 14.68
C GLY A 126 0.40 2.29 13.95
N LEU A 127 0.30 1.01 13.56
CA LEU A 127 1.36 0.31 12.84
C LEU A 127 1.32 0.51 11.32
N PHE A 128 0.14 0.56 10.71
CA PHE A 128 0.00 0.54 9.25
C PHE A 128 -0.81 1.71 8.67
N GLY A 129 -1.45 2.53 9.51
CA GLY A 129 -2.34 3.61 9.07
C GLY A 129 -1.66 4.59 8.12
N ASP A 130 -0.43 5.01 8.44
CA ASP A 130 0.36 5.91 7.60
C ASP A 130 0.58 5.38 6.16
N GLU A 131 0.77 4.07 6.02
CA GLU A 131 1.01 3.41 4.72
C GLU A 131 -0.23 3.38 3.83
N PHE A 132 -1.41 3.59 4.41
CA PHE A 132 -2.68 3.66 3.68
C PHE A 132 -3.36 5.04 3.81
N SER A 133 -2.65 6.03 4.37
CA SER A 133 -3.21 7.35 4.70
C SER A 133 -4.51 7.27 5.51
N LEU A 134 -4.54 6.37 6.50
CA LEU A 134 -5.68 6.15 7.38
C LEU A 134 -5.44 6.79 8.74
N GLU A 135 -6.41 7.58 9.17
CA GLU A 135 -6.50 8.12 10.52
C GLU A 135 -7.87 7.75 11.10
N LEU A 136 -7.89 7.32 12.37
CA LEU A 136 -9.12 6.99 13.08
C LEU A 136 -9.43 8.04 14.13
N SER A 137 -10.65 8.58 14.10
CA SER A 137 -11.17 9.50 15.11
C SER A 137 -12.58 9.11 15.55
N GLY A 138 -13.01 9.61 16.72
CA GLY A 138 -14.35 9.37 17.28
C GLY A 138 -14.55 8.02 17.99
N VAL A 139 -13.89 6.96 17.53
CA VAL A 139 -13.93 5.61 18.13
C VAL A 139 -12.52 5.13 18.49
N ALA A 140 -12.40 4.37 19.58
CA ALA A 140 -11.14 3.70 19.90
C ALA A 140 -11.02 2.39 19.10
N GLN A 141 -9.81 2.03 18.68
CA GLN A 141 -9.57 0.77 17.97
C GLN A 141 -9.95 -0.48 18.76
N SER A 142 -9.99 -0.40 20.10
CA SER A 142 -10.47 -1.50 20.96
C SER A 142 -11.97 -1.74 20.85
N GLU A 143 -12.73 -0.76 20.35
CA GLU A 143 -14.17 -0.83 20.08
C GLU A 143 -14.47 -1.41 18.69
N MET A 144 -13.44 -1.66 17.86
CA MET A 144 -13.58 -2.12 16.48
C MET A 144 -13.34 -3.61 16.35
N ASP A 145 -14.04 -4.22 15.40
CA ASP A 145 -13.66 -5.52 14.84
C ASP A 145 -12.50 -5.30 13.86
N LYS A 146 -11.47 -6.12 13.99
CA LYS A 146 -10.20 -5.95 13.27
C LYS A 146 -9.66 -7.29 12.84
N THR A 147 -9.21 -7.38 11.59
CA THR A 147 -8.48 -8.53 11.09
C THR A 147 -7.21 -8.06 10.38
N LEU A 148 -6.17 -8.87 10.52
CA LEU A 148 -4.94 -8.76 9.76
C LEU A 148 -4.61 -10.16 9.25
N GLU A 149 -4.32 -10.28 7.97
CA GLU A 149 -3.84 -11.50 7.35
C GLU A 149 -2.67 -11.16 6.43
N VAL A 150 -1.48 -11.66 6.77
CA VAL A 150 -0.24 -11.38 6.04
C VAL A 150 0.39 -12.68 5.57
N HIS A 151 0.82 -12.75 4.32
CA HIS A 151 1.39 -13.94 3.69
C HIS A 151 2.83 -13.70 3.31
N LEU A 152 3.73 -14.55 3.81
CA LEU A 152 5.13 -14.59 3.41
C LEU A 152 5.39 -15.91 2.69
N ASN A 153 5.95 -15.82 1.48
CA ASN A 153 6.31 -17.01 0.73
C ASN A 153 7.42 -17.79 1.46
N LYS A 154 7.27 -19.11 1.63
CA LYS A 154 8.20 -19.94 2.42
C LYS A 154 9.59 -20.06 1.79
N GLU A 155 9.68 -20.03 0.46
CA GLU A 155 10.96 -20.22 -0.25
C GLU A 155 11.78 -18.94 -0.27
N THR A 156 11.12 -17.81 -0.54
CA THR A 156 11.78 -16.51 -0.73
C THR A 156 11.72 -15.60 0.49
N LEU A 157 10.82 -15.90 1.43
CA LEU A 157 10.45 -15.06 2.59
C LEU A 157 9.91 -13.68 2.21
N TYR A 158 9.55 -13.47 0.95
CA TYR A 158 8.95 -12.22 0.50
C TYR A 158 7.50 -12.13 0.95
N LEU A 159 7.10 -10.93 1.39
CA LEU A 159 5.72 -10.58 1.64
C LEU A 159 4.96 -10.60 0.32
N SER A 160 3.99 -11.50 0.17
CA SER A 160 3.21 -11.64 -1.06
C SER A 160 1.87 -10.93 -0.97
N ASP A 161 1.19 -11.03 0.18
CA ASP A 161 -0.14 -10.47 0.38
C ASP A 161 -0.26 -9.87 1.78
N PHE A 162 -0.88 -8.70 1.86
CA PHE A 162 -1.22 -8.02 3.10
C PHE A 162 -2.69 -7.64 3.05
N LYS A 163 -3.47 -8.09 4.02
CA LYS A 163 -4.89 -7.75 4.13
C LYS A 163 -5.20 -7.22 5.51
N MET A 164 -5.93 -6.11 5.56
CA MET A 164 -6.39 -5.50 6.81
C MET A 164 -7.85 -5.10 6.65
N ASP A 165 -8.72 -5.61 7.52
CA ASP A 165 -10.10 -5.16 7.61
C ASP A 165 -10.37 -4.53 8.97
N LEU A 166 -11.15 -3.45 8.96
CA LEU A 166 -11.60 -2.73 10.15
C LEU A 166 -13.11 -2.53 10.02
N SER A 167 -13.86 -2.78 11.07
CA SER A 167 -15.28 -2.43 11.10
C SER A 167 -15.76 -1.97 12.46
N TYR A 168 -16.65 -0.99 12.44
CA TYR A 168 -17.37 -0.49 13.60
C TYR A 168 -18.82 -0.23 13.20
N SER A 169 -19.74 -0.52 14.11
CA SER A 169 -21.15 -0.14 14.00
C SER A 169 -21.69 0.09 15.39
N GLY A 170 -22.12 1.31 15.70
CA GLY A 170 -22.59 1.69 17.03
C GLY A 170 -23.19 3.09 17.06
N GLU A 171 -23.35 3.64 18.27
CA GLU A 171 -23.97 4.96 18.48
C GLU A 171 -23.21 6.11 17.80
N LYS A 172 -21.90 5.95 17.59
CA LYS A 172 -21.05 6.96 16.95
C LYS A 172 -21.01 6.85 15.42
N GLY A 173 -21.86 6.01 14.83
CA GLY A 173 -21.95 5.78 13.40
C GLY A 173 -21.42 4.40 12.99
N SER A 174 -21.03 4.30 11.72
CA SER A 174 -20.58 3.07 11.09
C SER A 174 -19.35 3.33 10.22
N LEU A 175 -18.36 2.44 10.34
CA LEU A 175 -17.13 2.48 9.58
C LEU A 175 -16.83 1.06 9.09
N LYS A 176 -16.43 0.94 7.83
CA LYS A 176 -15.87 -0.29 7.28
C LYS A 176 -14.71 0.04 6.37
N THR A 177 -13.54 -0.49 6.68
CA THR A 177 -12.34 -0.39 5.84
C THR A 177 -11.92 -1.80 5.44
N LYS A 178 -11.55 -1.96 4.18
CA LYS A 178 -10.93 -3.17 3.65
C LYS A 178 -9.72 -2.78 2.84
N ILE A 179 -8.60 -3.44 3.12
CA ILE A 179 -7.35 -3.21 2.43
C ILE A 179 -6.84 -4.57 1.97
N ALA A 180 -6.51 -4.66 0.69
CA ALA A 180 -5.77 -5.77 0.14
C ALA A 180 -4.60 -5.22 -0.67
N ASN A 181 -3.39 -5.64 -0.31
CA ASN A 181 -2.18 -5.37 -1.04
C ASN A 181 -1.57 -6.70 -1.49
N ARG A 182 -1.08 -6.73 -2.73
CA ARG A 182 -0.33 -7.85 -3.28
C ARG A 182 0.96 -7.37 -3.91
N PHE A 183 2.04 -8.06 -3.58
CA PHE A 183 3.34 -7.89 -4.21
C PHE A 183 3.72 -9.15 -4.98
N SER A 184 4.30 -8.97 -6.17
CA SER A 184 4.63 -10.08 -7.06
C SER A 184 5.76 -9.73 -8.03
N ASP A 185 6.13 -10.68 -8.88
CA ASP A 185 7.16 -10.51 -9.92
C ASP A 185 8.45 -9.87 -9.40
N TRP A 186 8.91 -10.44 -8.28
CA TRP A 186 10.16 -10.11 -7.63
C TRP A 186 11.34 -10.32 -8.58
N ASN A 187 12.19 -9.30 -8.72
CA ASN A 187 13.36 -9.33 -9.59
C ASN A 187 13.09 -9.69 -11.06
N LYS A 188 11.87 -9.47 -11.56
CA LYS A 188 11.50 -9.72 -12.97
C LYS A 188 11.37 -8.48 -13.85
N LEU A 189 11.50 -7.29 -13.27
CA LEU A 189 11.52 -6.04 -14.06
C LEU A 189 12.93 -5.81 -14.60
N ALA A 190 13.03 -5.46 -15.87
CA ALA A 190 14.28 -4.97 -16.45
C ALA A 190 14.59 -3.55 -15.94
N ASP A 191 15.86 -3.17 -15.89
CA ASP A 191 16.30 -1.87 -15.36
C ASP A 191 15.81 -0.68 -16.21
N ASP A 192 15.52 -0.92 -17.49
CA ASP A 192 14.96 0.02 -18.46
C ASP A 192 13.43 -0.09 -18.60
N ALA A 193 12.76 -0.89 -17.77
CA ALA A 193 11.30 -1.06 -17.85
C ALA A 193 10.52 0.19 -17.43
N ILE A 194 11.17 1.15 -16.77
CA ILE A 194 10.59 2.40 -16.30
C ILE A 194 11.47 3.55 -16.80
N THR A 195 10.95 4.30 -17.76
CA THR A 195 11.62 5.42 -18.41
C THR A 195 10.72 6.64 -18.41
N ALA A 196 11.30 7.82 -18.59
CA ALA A 196 10.53 9.03 -18.80
C ALA A 196 9.55 8.86 -19.99
N PRO A 197 8.37 9.48 -19.94
CA PRO A 197 7.46 9.50 -21.08
C PRO A 197 8.05 10.31 -22.23
N ASP A 198 7.65 9.94 -23.45
CA ASP A 198 7.98 10.65 -24.71
C ASP A 198 7.36 12.06 -24.77
#